data_AF-A0A1G7WS14-F1
#
_entry.id   AF-A0A1G7WS14-F1
#
_cell.length_a   1.000
_cell.length_b   1.000
_cell.length_c   1.000
_cell.angle_alpha   90.00
_cell.angle_beta   90.00
_cell.angle_gamma   90.00
#
_symmetry.space_group_name_H-M   'P 1'
#
loop_
_entity.id
_entity.type
_entity.pdbx_description
1 polymer ?
#
loop_
_entity_poly.entity_id
_entity_poly.type
_entity_poly.pdbx_seq_one_letter_code
_entity_poly.pdbx_strand_id
1 'polypeptide(L)'
;MMNNKEVSTRELITKGYLWVNIPSVAIILVVWFSLSNVFNLNNLISIFIGGATGWVYWEFSIRKWIEWALNNNVDQDRLFKIGKMSLLLWDRRKIDSILNQNK
;
A
#
# COMPACT_ATOMS: atom_id res chain seq x y z
N MET A 1 -9.37 -6.82 30.38
CA MET A 1 -8.14 -6.07 30.05
C MET A 1 -7.62 -6.60 28.71
N MET A 2 -7.84 -5.89 27.61
CA MET A 2 -7.18 -6.25 26.34
C MET A 2 -5.69 -6.00 26.52
N ASN A 3 -4.88 -7.04 26.36
CA ASN A 3 -3.44 -6.92 26.25
C ASN A 3 -3.15 -6.06 25.01
N ASN A 4 -2.93 -4.76 25.20
CA ASN A 4 -2.42 -3.85 24.17
C ASN A 4 -0.97 -4.24 23.86
N LYS A 5 -0.77 -5.38 23.18
CA LYS A 5 0.52 -5.70 22.59
C LYS A 5 0.71 -4.74 21.42
N GLU A 6 1.67 -3.84 21.54
CA GLU A 6 2.08 -3.00 20.43
C GLU A 6 2.38 -3.88 19.21
N VAL A 7 1.87 -3.47 18.06
CA VAL A 7 2.12 -4.18 16.79
C VAL A 7 3.63 -4.30 16.59
N SER A 8 4.10 -5.51 16.38
CA SER A 8 5.52 -5.75 16.13
C SER A 8 5.94 -5.16 14.78
N THR A 9 7.21 -4.76 14.64
CA THR A 9 7.72 -4.24 13.36
C THR A 9 7.54 -5.24 12.22
N ARG A 10 7.73 -6.54 12.51
CA ARG A 10 7.50 -7.61 11.54
C ARG A 10 6.06 -7.67 11.09
N GLU A 11 5.11 -7.62 12.03
CA GLU A 11 3.68 -7.63 11.72
C GLU A 11 3.27 -6.42 10.87
N LEU A 12 3.74 -5.23 11.24
CA LEU A 12 3.46 -3.99 10.50
C LEU A 12 3.93 -4.09 9.04
N ILE A 13 5.15 -4.57 8.82
CA ILE A 13 5.71 -4.80 7.48
C ILE A 13 4.93 -5.88 6.74
N THR A 14 4.71 -7.04 7.36
CA THR A 14 4.04 -8.16 6.71
C THR A 14 2.63 -7.78 6.24
N LYS A 15 1.84 -7.09 7.09
CA LYS A 15 0.52 -6.61 6.69
C LYS A 15 0.60 -5.57 5.57
N GLY A 16 1.57 -4.68 5.61
CA GLY A 16 1.78 -3.70 4.53
C GLY A 16 2.06 -4.38 3.19
N TYR A 17 2.94 -5.38 3.16
CA TYR A 17 3.21 -6.16 1.94
C TYR A 17 1.98 -6.93 1.45
N LEU A 18 1.27 -7.61 2.36
CA LEU A 18 0.11 -8.43 2.00
C LEU A 18 -1.09 -7.60 1.53
N TRP A 19 -1.30 -6.40 2.09
CA TRP A 19 -2.46 -5.58 1.77
C TRP A 19 -2.20 -4.61 0.61
N VAL A 20 -0.96 -4.13 0.51
CA VAL A 20 -0.60 -3.05 -0.41
C VAL A 20 0.21 -3.61 -1.58
N ASN A 21 1.45 -4.07 -1.35
CA ASN A 21 2.38 -4.37 -2.44
C ASN A 21 1.99 -5.60 -3.26
N ILE A 22 1.73 -6.74 -2.61
CA ILE A 22 1.42 -8.00 -3.31
C ILE A 22 0.17 -7.85 -4.18
N PRO A 23 -0.96 -7.33 -3.68
CA PRO A 23 -2.15 -7.15 -4.52
C PRO A 23 -1.93 -6.10 -5.63
N SER A 24 -1.19 -5.02 -5.36
CA SER A 24 -0.87 -4.02 -6.39
C SER A 24 -0.09 -4.64 -7.56
N VAL A 25 0.95 -5.42 -7.26
CA VAL A 25 1.75 -6.11 -8.27
C VAL A 25 0.91 -7.14 -9.02
N ALA A 26 0.07 -7.90 -8.31
CA ALA A 26 -0.84 -8.86 -8.94
C ALA A 26 -1.79 -8.16 -9.93
N ILE A 27 -2.37 -7.01 -9.57
CA ILE A 27 -3.21 -6.21 -10.46
C ILE A 27 -2.43 -5.75 -11.70
N ILE A 28 -1.23 -5.21 -11.51
CA ILE A 28 -0.37 -4.77 -12.63
C ILE A 28 -0.15 -5.93 -13.60
N LEU A 29 0.26 -7.10 -13.10
CA LEU A 29 0.56 -8.27 -13.91
C LEU A 29 -0.68 -8.81 -14.63
N VAL A 30 -1.81 -8.92 -13.93
CA VAL A 30 -3.06 -9.43 -14.51
C VAL A 30 -3.57 -8.49 -15.60
N VAL A 31 -3.58 -7.17 -15.36
CA VAL A 31 -4.03 -6.18 -16.34
C VAL A 31 -3.09 -6.15 -17.54
N TRP A 32 -1.78 -6.08 -17.31
CA TRP A 32 -0.79 -6.10 -18.38
C TRP A 32 -0.90 -7.37 -19.23
N PHE A 33 -0.96 -8.55 -18.60
CA PHE A 33 -1.06 -9.83 -19.29
C PHE A 33 -2.35 -9.92 -20.11
N SER A 34 -3.48 -9.52 -19.53
CA SER A 34 -4.78 -9.52 -20.22
C SER A 34 -4.76 -8.59 -21.44
N LEU A 35 -4.28 -7.36 -21.27
CA LEU A 35 -4.24 -6.38 -22.36
C LEU A 35 -3.30 -6.80 -23.48
N SER A 36 -2.13 -7.33 -23.16
CA SER A 36 -1.13 -7.74 -24.15
C SER A 36 -1.46 -9.06 -24.85
N ASN A 37 -1.92 -10.08 -24.14
CA ASN A 37 -2.09 -11.44 -24.68
C ASN A 37 -3.53 -11.78 -25.06
N VAL A 38 -4.53 -11.20 -24.38
CA VAL A 38 -5.95 -11.51 -24.65
C VAL A 38 -6.53 -10.47 -25.60
N PHE A 39 -6.25 -9.19 -25.37
CA PHE A 39 -6.76 -8.08 -26.19
C PHE A 39 -5.79 -7.63 -27.29
N ASN A 40 -4.59 -8.23 -27.38
CA ASN A 40 -3.54 -7.91 -28.36
C ASN A 40 -3.19 -6.41 -28.44
N LEU A 41 -3.33 -5.69 -27.31
CA LEU A 41 -2.97 -4.29 -27.22
C LEU A 41 -1.45 -4.15 -27.22
N ASN A 42 -0.94 -3.03 -27.74
CA ASN A 42 0.49 -2.73 -27.74
C ASN A 42 1.11 -2.91 -26.35
N ASN A 43 2.20 -3.68 -26.27
CA ASN A 43 2.81 -4.07 -24.99
C ASN A 43 3.21 -2.86 -24.13
N LEU A 44 3.74 -1.80 -24.74
CA LEU A 44 4.10 -0.56 -24.02
C LEU A 44 2.86 0.08 -23.39
N ILE A 45 1.78 0.20 -24.16
CA ILE A 45 0.50 0.76 -23.68
C ILE A 45 -0.09 -0.10 -22.57
N SER A 46 -0.05 -1.43 -22.72
CA SER A 46 -0.51 -2.39 -21.71
C SER A 46 0.24 -2.27 -20.39
N ILE A 47 1.56 -2.05 -20.43
CA ILE A 47 2.38 -1.80 -19.23
C ILE A 47 1.95 -0.51 -18.55
N PHE A 48 1.74 0.57 -19.31
CA PHE A 48 1.29 1.85 -18.74
C PHE A 48 -0.09 1.73 -18.09
N ILE A 49 -1.06 1.06 -18.73
CA ILE A 49 -2.39 0.87 -18.17
C ILE A 49 -2.33 -0.03 -16.92
N GLY A 50 -1.55 -1.12 -16.97
CA GLY A 50 -1.32 -1.99 -15.81
C GLY A 50 -0.73 -1.22 -14.63
N GLY A 51 0.32 -0.46 -14.89
CA GLY A 51 0.97 0.40 -13.89
C GLY A 51 0.02 1.43 -13.28
N ALA A 52 -0.76 2.15 -14.11
CA ALA A 52 -1.74 3.12 -13.63
C ALA A 52 -2.83 2.47 -12.77
N THR A 53 -3.35 1.31 -13.18
CA THR A 53 -4.38 0.58 -12.43
C THR A 53 -3.85 0.07 -11.09
N GLY A 54 -2.65 -0.51 -11.08
CA GLY A 54 -1.98 -0.91 -9.86
C GLY A 54 -1.69 0.26 -8.92
N TRP A 55 -1.29 1.41 -9.46
CA TRP A 55 -1.06 2.63 -8.69
C TRP A 55 -2.32 3.13 -8.00
N VAL A 56 -3.47 3.11 -8.68
CA VAL A 56 -4.77 3.49 -8.09
C VAL A 56 -5.11 2.57 -6.90
N TYR A 57 -4.96 1.25 -7.07
CA TYR A 57 -5.18 0.32 -5.97
C TYR A 57 -4.20 0.56 -4.82
N TRP A 58 -2.92 0.77 -5.13
CA TRP A 58 -1.88 1.06 -4.15
C TRP A 58 -2.23 2.30 -3.31
N GLU A 59 -2.65 3.39 -3.97
CA GLU A 59 -3.01 4.66 -3.34
C GLU A 59 -4.16 4.51 -2.33
N PHE A 60 -5.12 3.65 -2.64
CA PHE A 60 -6.24 3.33 -1.75
C PHE A 60 -5.83 2.41 -0.60
N SER A 61 -5.11 1.32 -0.90
CA SER A 61 -4.74 0.31 0.09
C SER A 61 -3.71 0.82 1.10
N ILE A 62 -2.78 1.69 0.68
CA ILE A 62 -1.80 2.28 1.60
C ILE A 62 -2.47 3.17 2.65
N ARG A 63 -3.54 3.89 2.30
CA ARG A 63 -4.32 4.70 3.26
C ARG A 63 -4.94 3.81 4.33
N LYS A 64 -5.58 2.71 3.93
CA LYS A 64 -6.15 1.73 4.85
C LYS A 64 -5.11 1.09 5.76
N TRP A 65 -3.92 0.81 5.24
CA TRP A 65 -2.83 0.27 6.05
C TRP A 65 -2.32 1.30 7.09
N ILE A 66 -2.21 2.59 6.71
CA ILE A 66 -1.85 3.67 7.64
C ILE A 66 -2.91 3.81 8.74
N GLU A 67 -4.20 3.88 8.37
CA GLU A 67 -5.31 3.95 9.32
C GLU A 67 -5.30 2.76 10.27
N TRP A 68 -5.13 1.55 9.74
CA TRP A 68 -5.02 0.34 10.55
C TRP A 68 -3.83 0.45 11.53
N ALA A 69 -2.66 0.89 11.08
CA ALA A 69 -1.48 1.03 11.95
C ALA A 69 -1.72 2.04 13.08
N LEU A 70 -2.28 3.21 12.77
CA LEU A 70 -2.61 4.25 13.75
C LEU A 70 -3.64 3.75 14.78
N ASN A 71 -4.69 3.04 14.32
CA ASN A 71 -5.71 2.45 15.18
C ASN A 71 -5.17 1.31 16.08
N ASN A 72 -3.99 0.77 15.77
CA ASN A 72 -3.29 -0.22 16.59
C ASN A 72 -2.15 0.41 17.41
N ASN A 73 -2.26 1.70 17.72
CA ASN A 73 -1.32 2.47 18.56
C ASN A 73 0.12 2.48 18.03
N VAL A 74 0.31 2.39 16.71
CA VAL A 74 1.63 2.59 16.11
C VAL A 74 1.93 4.08 16.04
N ASP A 75 3.01 4.49 16.70
CA ASP A 75 3.52 5.86 16.63
C ASP A 75 3.80 6.31 15.18
N GLN A 76 3.54 7.60 14.89
CA GLN A 76 3.63 8.17 13.54
C GLN A 76 5.06 8.16 12.98
N ASP A 77 6.05 8.45 13.82
CA ASP A 77 7.45 8.47 13.41
C ASP A 77 7.96 7.06 13.17
N ARG A 78 7.55 6.12 14.04
CA ARG A 78 7.79 4.69 13.83
C ARG A 78 7.14 4.20 12.53
N LEU A 79 5.89 4.57 12.27
CA LEU A 79 5.16 4.20 11.05
C LEU A 79 5.85 4.76 9.81
N PHE A 80 6.26 6.02 9.82
CA PHE A 80 6.97 6.63 8.70
C PHE A 80 8.32 5.96 8.43
N LYS A 81 9.11 5.70 9.49
CA LYS A 81 10.40 5.03 9.38
C LYS A 81 10.25 3.63 8.78
N ILE A 82 9.28 2.85 9.27
CA ILE A 82 9.02 1.50 8.77
C ILE A 82 8.46 1.54 7.36
N GLY A 83 7.49 2.41 7.07
CA GLY A 83 6.90 2.59 5.75
C GLY A 83 7.95 2.95 4.69
N LYS A 84 8.89 3.85 5.02
CA LYS A 84 10.01 4.21 4.14
C LYS A 84 10.98 3.07 3.94
N MET A 85 11.40 2.40 5.01
CA MET A 85 12.34 1.27 4.94
C MET A 85 11.76 0.08 4.14
N SER A 86 10.45 -0.13 4.23
CA SER A 86 9.74 -1.22 3.55
C SER A 86 9.25 -0.85 2.14
N LEU A 87 9.56 0.36 1.65
CA LEU A 87 9.11 0.88 0.35
C LEU A 87 7.58 0.99 0.21
N LEU A 88 6.85 1.00 1.34
CA LEU A 88 5.40 1.16 1.41
C LEU A 88 4.99 2.63 1.43
N LEU A 89 5.83 3.52 1.93
CA LEU A 89 5.49 4.93 2.09
C LEU A 89 6.72 5.81 1.90
N TRP A 90 6.56 6.85 1.08
CA TRP A 90 7.66 7.76 0.74
C TRP A 90 7.52 9.15 1.39
N ASP A 91 6.30 9.55 1.74
CA ASP A 91 5.99 10.91 2.19
C ASP A 91 5.22 10.90 3.52
N ARG A 92 5.77 11.60 4.52
CA ARG A 92 5.16 11.76 5.86
C ARG A 92 3.84 12.52 5.79
N ARG A 93 3.70 13.44 4.83
CA ARG A 93 2.48 14.23 4.63
C ARG A 93 1.24 13.35 4.40
N LYS A 94 1.45 12.12 3.90
CA LYS A 94 0.35 11.17 3.71
C LYS A 94 -0.22 10.68 5.04
N ILE A 95 0.64 10.43 6.04
CA ILE A 95 0.21 10.08 7.41
C ILE A 95 -0.54 11.27 8.01
N ASP A 96 0.04 12.47 7.93
CA ASP A 96 -0.56 13.70 8.49
C ASP A 96 -1.95 13.98 7.89
N SER A 97 -2.11 13.81 6.57
CA SER A 97 -3.39 14.02 5.90
C SER A 97 -4.48 13.06 6.38
N ILE A 98 -4.14 11.79 6.64
CA ILE A 98 -5.08 10.78 7.13
C ILE A 98 -5.49 11.07 8.58
N LEU A 99 -4.57 11.55 9.40
CA LEU A 99 -4.87 11.94 10.78
C LEU A 99 -5.81 13.15 10.84
N ASN A 100 -5.58 14.15 9.98
CA ASN A 100 -6.41 15.35 9.94
C ASN A 100 -7.81 15.10 9.33
N GLN A 101 -7.98 14.04 8.54
CA GLN A 101 -9.29 13.62 8.02
C GLN A 101 -10.13 12.83 9.05
N ASN A 102 -9.48 12.23 10.05
CA ASN A 102 -10.12 11.40 11.08
C ASN A 102 -10.35 12.14 12.41
N LYS A 103 -10.01 13.43 12.50
CA LYS A 103 -10.33 14.33 13.63
C LYS A 103 -11.58 15.14 13.31
#